data_AF-A0A936TW13-F1
#
_entry.id   AF-A0A936TW13-F1
#
_cell.length_a   1.000
_cell.length_b   1.000
_cell.length_c   1.000
_cell.angle_alpha   90.00
_cell.angle_beta   90.00
_cell.angle_gamma   90.00
#
_symmetry.space_group_name_H-M   'P 1'
#
loop_
_entity.id
_entity.type
_entity.pdbx_description
1 polymer ?
#
loop_
_entity_poly.entity_id
_entity_poly.type
_entity_poly.pdbx_seq_one_letter_code
_entity_poly.pdbx_strand_id
1 'polypeptide(L)'
;MNQGTFDSTIADELRLNRQNAGAWMWAVSNSGGDQGKARELYRQKRLEQIAENVQEERANELELQNLRSVIRRNLPLRNRTSIYAALGLLPDASDLAIAKAIEILTAQGTPPDPETRYAIEVLGSPETRERYDRSLHSQLAGLPTVDVPIPTSGPEPGISRVTAWATAGLLILAGLYIAIEYKKSADEKELRRQELAHRAALAERQTKLDERQAELKAAMLEAAAEERRRSEDARDTERLAAVARQDMARLQNDLRREQQKQDQAQQTEERKRKAEIAAAEAAQRRSDAAAVAKTRALRQQMINEALANGNPEQARRLRTQQTLY
;
A
#
# COMPACT_ATOMS: atom_id res chain seq x y z
N MET A 1 -5.98 -0.46 1.97
CA MET A 1 -5.30 -1.59 1.28
C MET A 1 -4.65 -1.04 0.02
N ASN A 2 -3.36 -1.32 -0.18
CA ASN A 2 -2.54 -0.72 -1.24
C ASN A 2 -2.58 -1.58 -2.50
N GLN A 3 -2.77 -0.98 -3.68
CA GLN A 3 -2.73 -1.71 -4.97
C GLN A 3 -1.43 -2.51 -5.15
N GLY A 4 -0.31 -2.02 -4.61
CA GLY A 4 0.99 -2.69 -4.68
C GLY A 4 1.05 -4.08 -4.03
N THR A 5 0.20 -4.40 -3.05
CA THR A 5 0.20 -5.74 -2.45
C THR A 5 -0.50 -6.78 -3.32
N PHE A 6 -1.54 -6.39 -4.07
CA PHE A 6 -2.24 -7.30 -4.98
C PHE A 6 -1.39 -7.59 -6.22
N ASP A 7 -0.68 -6.59 -6.74
CA ASP A 7 0.25 -6.77 -7.86
C ASP A 7 1.39 -7.72 -7.52
N SER A 8 1.94 -7.65 -6.29
CA SER A 8 2.97 -8.60 -5.86
C SER A 8 2.45 -10.04 -5.76
N THR A 9 1.23 -10.24 -5.24
CA THR A 9 0.63 -11.57 -5.13
C THR A 9 0.37 -12.18 -6.51
N ILE A 10 -0.14 -11.40 -7.46
CA ILE A 10 -0.40 -11.87 -8.83
C ILE A 10 0.92 -12.13 -9.57
N ALA A 11 1.95 -11.32 -9.34
CA ALA A 11 3.29 -11.57 -9.88
C ALA A 11 3.88 -12.89 -9.35
N ASP A 12 3.68 -13.21 -8.07
CA ASP A 12 4.09 -14.48 -7.49
C ASP A 12 3.27 -15.67 -8.00
N GLU A 13 1.96 -15.53 -8.22
CA GLU A 13 1.14 -16.56 -8.88
C GLU A 13 1.68 -16.92 -10.27
N LEU A 14 2.03 -15.89 -11.06
CA LEU A 14 2.61 -16.05 -12.39
C LEU A 14 4.01 -16.68 -12.34
N ARG A 15 4.82 -16.33 -11.33
CA ARG A 15 6.19 -16.85 -11.17
C ARG A 15 6.22 -18.30 -10.68
N LEU A 16 5.30 -18.66 -9.78
CA LEU A 16 5.24 -19.97 -9.14
C LEU A 16 4.34 -20.98 -9.89
N ASN A 17 3.80 -20.60 -11.06
CA ASN A 17 2.87 -21.42 -11.83
C ASN A 17 1.63 -21.85 -11.02
N ARG A 18 1.15 -20.96 -10.15
CA ARG A 18 -0.06 -21.16 -9.34
C ARG A 18 -1.21 -20.29 -9.87
N GLN A 19 -1.31 -20.17 -11.19
CA GLN A 19 -2.33 -19.32 -11.80
C GLN A 19 -3.72 -19.93 -11.58
N ASN A 20 -4.72 -19.09 -11.36
CA ASN A 20 -6.11 -19.50 -11.42
C ASN A 20 -6.42 -20.01 -12.83
N ALA A 21 -6.76 -21.30 -12.96
CA ALA A 21 -6.91 -21.96 -14.25
C ALA A 21 -7.96 -21.28 -15.15
N GLY A 22 -9.08 -20.82 -14.58
CA GLY A 22 -10.13 -20.13 -15.34
C GLY A 22 -9.66 -18.78 -15.90
N ALA A 23 -9.04 -17.95 -15.05
CA ALA A 23 -8.50 -16.66 -15.48
C ALA A 23 -7.33 -16.81 -16.48
N TRP A 24 -6.50 -17.84 -16.31
CA TRP A 24 -5.38 -18.12 -17.21
C TRP A 24 -5.85 -18.60 -18.59
N MET A 25 -6.81 -19.52 -18.65
CA MET A 25 -7.38 -19.99 -19.93
C MET A 25 -8.08 -18.85 -20.69
N TRP A 26 -8.81 -17.98 -19.98
CA TRP A 26 -9.37 -16.77 -20.59
C TRP A 26 -8.28 -15.85 -21.15
N ALA A 27 -7.19 -15.64 -20.41
CA ALA A 27 -6.11 -14.77 -20.85
C ALA A 27 -5.35 -15.32 -22.07
N VAL A 28 -5.09 -16.64 -22.10
CA VAL A 28 -4.42 -17.32 -23.23
C VAL A 28 -5.30 -17.31 -24.48
N SER A 29 -6.60 -17.57 -24.34
CA SER A 29 -7.54 -17.55 -25.49
C SER A 29 -7.68 -16.15 -26.12
N ASN A 30 -7.55 -15.09 -25.32
CA ASN A 30 -7.66 -13.70 -25.79
C ASN A 30 -6.32 -13.05 -26.16
N SER A 31 -5.19 -13.73 -25.92
CA SER A 31 -3.86 -13.15 -26.23
C SER A 31 -3.44 -13.32 -27.70
N GLY A 32 -4.13 -14.19 -28.46
CA GLY A 32 -3.74 -14.51 -29.83
C GLY A 32 -2.42 -15.29 -29.92
N GLY A 33 -2.03 -16.00 -28.86
CA GLY A 33 -0.79 -16.79 -28.80
C GLY A 33 0.43 -16.05 -28.27
N ASP A 34 0.34 -14.74 -28.02
CA ASP A 34 1.40 -13.97 -27.38
C ASP A 34 1.40 -14.23 -25.85
N GLN A 35 2.52 -14.74 -25.33
CA GLN A 35 2.68 -15.03 -23.91
C GLN A 35 2.81 -13.76 -23.04
N GLY A 36 3.40 -12.68 -23.57
CA GLY A 36 3.49 -11.40 -22.87
C GLY A 36 2.11 -10.81 -22.66
N LYS A 37 1.30 -10.77 -23.73
CA LYS A 37 -0.09 -10.30 -23.69
C LYS A 37 -0.99 -11.19 -22.82
N ALA A 38 -0.80 -12.51 -22.83
CA ALA A 38 -1.53 -13.42 -21.95
C ALA A 38 -1.27 -13.13 -20.46
N ARG A 39 -0.03 -12.82 -20.07
CA ARG A 39 0.30 -12.49 -18.68
C ARG A 39 -0.32 -11.17 -18.23
N GLU A 40 -0.38 -10.19 -19.13
CA GLU A 40 -1.01 -8.89 -18.85
C GLU A 40 -2.53 -9.01 -18.70
N LEU A 41 -3.19 -9.72 -19.63
CA LEU A 41 -4.62 -10.01 -19.55
C LEU A 41 -4.97 -10.82 -18.30
N TYR A 42 -4.14 -11.80 -17.93
CA TYR A 42 -4.30 -12.54 -16.68
C TYR A 42 -4.23 -11.62 -15.46
N ARG A 43 -3.26 -10.70 -15.42
CA ARG A 43 -3.12 -9.75 -14.31
C ARG A 43 -4.35 -8.86 -14.18
N GLN A 44 -4.83 -8.31 -15.30
CA GLN A 44 -6.04 -7.48 -15.31
C GLN A 44 -7.27 -8.25 -14.79
N LYS A 45 -7.48 -9.48 -15.27
CA LYS A 45 -8.61 -10.30 -14.85
C LYS A 45 -8.53 -10.72 -13.39
N ARG A 46 -7.33 -11.01 -12.87
CA ARG A 46 -7.14 -11.32 -11.45
C ARG A 46 -7.36 -10.11 -10.55
N LEU A 47 -6.91 -8.93 -10.96
CA LEU A 47 -7.19 -7.69 -10.21
C LEU A 47 -8.68 -7.39 -10.13
N GLU A 48 -9.41 -7.58 -11.23
CA GLU A 48 -10.87 -7.43 -11.27
C GLU A 48 -11.56 -8.40 -10.33
N GLN A 49 -11.23 -9.70 -10.39
CA GLN A 49 -11.78 -10.71 -9.47
C GLN A 49 -11.49 -10.42 -8.00
N ILE A 50 -10.26 -9.98 -7.68
CA ILE A 50 -9.90 -9.60 -6.32
C ILE A 50 -10.71 -8.37 -5.87
N ALA A 51 -10.90 -7.39 -6.76
CA ALA A 51 -11.70 -6.21 -6.46
C ALA A 51 -13.18 -6.56 -6.23
N GLU A 52 -13.76 -7.45 -7.03
CA GLU A 52 -15.12 -7.97 -6.87
C GLU A 52 -15.29 -8.68 -5.52
N ASN A 53 -14.38 -9.62 -5.19
CA ASN A 53 -14.41 -10.34 -3.92
C ASN A 53 -14.32 -9.39 -2.72
N VAL A 54 -13.44 -8.37 -2.79
CA VAL A 54 -13.30 -7.36 -1.73
C VAL A 54 -14.57 -6.50 -1.60
N GLN A 55 -15.26 -6.21 -2.70
CA GLN A 55 -16.54 -5.50 -2.66
C GLN A 55 -17.65 -6.36 -2.04
N GLU A 56 -17.74 -7.64 -2.40
CA GLU A 56 -18.69 -8.59 -1.81
C GLU A 56 -18.45 -8.76 -0.30
N GLU A 57 -17.19 -8.92 0.12
CA GLU A 57 -16.83 -8.99 1.54
C GLU A 57 -17.25 -7.74 2.31
N ARG A 58 -17.03 -6.55 1.74
CA ARG A 58 -17.47 -5.29 2.35
C ARG A 58 -18.99 -5.17 2.42
N ALA A 59 -19.70 -5.61 1.39
CA ALA A 59 -21.16 -5.61 1.37
C ALA A 59 -21.71 -6.53 2.48
N ASN A 60 -21.14 -7.74 2.61
CA ASN A 60 -21.49 -8.68 3.68
C ASN A 60 -21.17 -8.11 5.06
N GLU A 61 -20.03 -7.42 5.24
CA GLU A 61 -19.67 -6.79 6.51
C GLU A 61 -20.68 -5.69 6.90
N LEU A 62 -21.10 -4.86 5.94
CA LEU A 62 -22.13 -3.84 6.16
C LEU A 62 -23.49 -4.45 6.51
N GLU A 63 -23.88 -5.55 5.87
CA GLU A 63 -25.09 -6.30 6.20
C GLU A 63 -25.04 -6.83 7.65
N LEU A 64 -23.91 -7.43 8.05
CA LEU A 64 -23.70 -7.94 9.40
C LEU A 64 -23.69 -6.82 10.44
N GLN A 65 -23.08 -5.68 10.16
CA GLN A 65 -23.13 -4.51 11.05
C GLN A 65 -24.56 -3.99 11.23
N ASN A 66 -25.32 -3.91 10.15
CA ASN A 66 -26.73 -3.52 10.21
C ASN A 66 -27.53 -4.51 11.06
N LEU A 67 -27.38 -5.81 10.82
CA LEU A 67 -28.03 -6.86 11.60
C LEU A 67 -27.69 -6.76 13.10
N ARG A 68 -26.41 -6.61 13.45
CA ARG A 68 -25.96 -6.45 14.84
C ARG A 68 -26.52 -5.19 15.50
N SER A 69 -26.62 -4.09 14.75
CA SER A 69 -27.24 -2.85 15.24
C SER A 69 -28.74 -3.04 15.55
N VAL A 70 -29.46 -3.82 14.74
CA VAL A 70 -30.87 -4.14 14.95
C VAL A 70 -31.03 -5.05 16.17
N ILE A 71 -30.17 -6.06 16.34
CA ILE A 71 -30.16 -6.91 17.54
C ILE A 71 -29.94 -6.08 18.80
N ARG A 72 -28.93 -5.19 18.81
CA ARG A 72 -28.65 -4.31 19.96
C ARG A 72 -29.85 -3.46 20.37
N ARG A 73 -30.61 -2.94 19.40
CA ARG A 73 -31.82 -2.14 19.68
C ARG A 73 -32.96 -3.00 20.25
N ASN A 74 -33.13 -4.22 19.75
CA ASN A 74 -34.28 -5.07 20.09
C ASN A 74 -34.09 -5.93 21.36
N LEU A 75 -32.86 -6.24 21.75
CA LEU A 75 -32.56 -7.01 22.97
C LEU A 75 -33.12 -6.38 24.27
N PRO A 76 -32.83 -5.08 24.58
CA PRO A 76 -33.34 -4.47 25.81
C PRO A 76 -34.86 -4.28 25.77
N LEU A 77 -35.44 -4.01 24.60
CA LEU A 77 -36.89 -3.87 24.43
C LEU A 77 -37.66 -5.16 24.74
N ARG A 78 -36.98 -6.32 24.69
CA ARG A 78 -37.58 -7.64 24.91
C ARG A 78 -37.10 -8.31 26.20
N ASN A 79 -36.35 -7.61 27.06
CA ASN A 79 -35.78 -8.13 28.31
C ASN A 79 -35.05 -9.48 28.14
N ARG A 80 -34.36 -9.70 27.01
CA ARG A 80 -33.58 -10.93 26.77
C ARG A 80 -32.09 -10.67 26.99
N THR A 81 -31.44 -11.59 27.71
CA THR A 81 -29.98 -11.65 27.80
C THR A 81 -29.42 -12.36 26.56
N SER A 82 -28.23 -11.93 26.12
CA SER A 82 -27.53 -12.52 24.97
C SER A 82 -26.15 -13.00 25.41
N ILE A 83 -25.53 -13.92 24.66
CA ILE A 83 -24.19 -14.44 25.01
C ILE A 83 -23.11 -13.35 24.96
N TYR A 84 -23.38 -12.20 24.33
CA TYR A 84 -22.53 -11.01 24.39
C TYR A 84 -22.40 -10.46 25.81
N ALA A 85 -23.46 -10.58 26.63
CA ALA A 85 -23.46 -10.13 28.01
C ALA A 85 -22.50 -10.95 28.90
N ALA A 86 -22.28 -12.22 28.59
CA ALA A 86 -21.30 -13.07 29.28
C ALA A 86 -19.86 -12.56 29.10
N LEU A 87 -19.57 -11.92 27.95
CA LEU A 87 -18.29 -11.24 27.71
C LEU A 87 -18.29 -9.76 28.12
N GLY A 88 -19.41 -9.25 28.66
CA GLY A 88 -19.57 -7.82 28.98
C GLY A 88 -19.58 -6.91 27.74
N LEU A 89 -19.89 -7.45 26.57
CA LEU A 89 -19.87 -6.75 25.29
C LEU A 89 -21.28 -6.51 24.75
N LEU A 90 -21.37 -5.54 23.83
CA LEU A 90 -22.57 -5.30 23.04
C LEU A 90 -22.53 -6.12 21.73
N PRO A 91 -23.68 -6.46 21.13
CA PRO A 91 -23.74 -7.24 19.89
C PRO A 91 -23.03 -6.60 18.69
N ASP A 92 -22.86 -5.29 18.70
CA ASP A 92 -22.15 -4.50 17.68
C ASP A 92 -20.64 -4.37 17.92
N ALA A 93 -20.10 -5.03 18.96
CA ALA A 93 -18.67 -5.04 19.23
C ALA A 93 -17.89 -5.59 18.01
N SER A 94 -16.74 -4.98 17.70
CA SER A 94 -15.87 -5.46 16.63
C SER A 94 -15.22 -6.80 16.98
N ASP A 95 -14.81 -7.57 15.98
CA ASP A 95 -14.12 -8.86 16.21
C ASP A 95 -12.83 -8.67 17.02
N LEU A 96 -12.15 -7.55 16.84
CA LEU A 96 -10.99 -7.16 17.65
C LEU A 96 -11.36 -6.95 19.13
N ALA A 97 -12.52 -6.34 19.41
CA ALA A 97 -12.97 -6.13 20.78
C ALA A 97 -13.34 -7.45 21.45
N ILE A 98 -13.95 -8.38 20.71
CA ILE A 98 -14.24 -9.73 21.18
C ILE A 98 -12.95 -10.50 21.46
N ALA A 99 -12.01 -10.52 20.50
CA ALA A 99 -10.72 -11.19 20.69
C ALA A 99 -9.98 -10.68 21.93
N LYS A 100 -9.96 -9.36 22.14
CA LYS A 100 -9.36 -8.75 23.34
C LYS A 100 -10.10 -9.12 24.62
N ALA A 101 -11.43 -9.16 24.62
CA ALA A 101 -12.19 -9.57 25.79
C ALA A 101 -11.91 -11.04 26.15
N ILE A 102 -11.83 -11.91 25.14
CA ILE A 102 -11.46 -13.33 25.32
C ILE A 102 -10.04 -13.44 25.87
N GLU A 103 -9.09 -12.69 25.33
CA GLU A 103 -7.69 -12.66 25.80
C GLU A 103 -7.60 -12.20 27.27
N ILE A 104 -8.31 -11.13 27.64
CA ILE A 104 -8.33 -10.63 29.03
C ILE A 104 -8.95 -11.66 29.98
N LEU A 105 -10.06 -12.29 29.60
CA LEU A 105 -10.74 -13.29 30.43
C LEU A 105 -9.91 -14.57 30.59
N THR A 106 -9.21 -15.00 29.54
CA THR A 106 -8.33 -16.18 29.59
C THR A 106 -7.03 -15.89 30.33
N ALA A 107 -6.51 -14.66 30.28
CA ALA A 107 -5.31 -14.25 31.00
C ALA A 107 -5.49 -14.14 32.52
N GLN A 108 -6.73 -14.00 33.03
CA GLN A 108 -7.03 -13.94 34.47
C GLN A 108 -6.81 -15.28 35.20
N GLY A 109 -6.49 -16.37 34.49
CA GLY A 109 -6.09 -17.66 35.06
C GLY A 109 -7.19 -18.41 35.83
N THR A 110 -8.38 -17.83 35.92
CA THR A 110 -9.55 -18.45 36.54
C THR A 110 -10.32 -19.21 35.46
N PRO A 111 -10.71 -20.48 35.70
CA PRO A 111 -11.46 -21.23 34.70
C PRO A 111 -12.79 -20.52 34.41
N PRO A 112 -13.10 -20.21 33.13
CA PRO A 112 -14.35 -19.54 32.80
C PRO A 112 -15.53 -20.43 33.16
N ASP A 113 -16.58 -19.79 33.66
CA ASP A 113 -17.90 -20.37 33.88
C ASP A 113 -18.46 -20.94 32.55
N PRO A 114 -19.39 -21.90 32.60
CA PRO A 114 -19.86 -22.60 31.40
C PRO A 114 -20.51 -21.65 30.38
N GLU A 115 -21.12 -20.56 30.81
CA GLU A 115 -21.74 -19.57 29.93
C GLU A 115 -20.67 -18.75 29.19
N THR A 116 -19.65 -18.25 29.90
CA THR A 116 -18.49 -17.58 29.27
C THR A 116 -17.72 -18.50 28.34
N ARG A 117 -17.56 -19.79 28.69
CA ARG A 117 -16.89 -20.76 27.82
C ARG A 117 -17.64 -20.97 26.51
N TYR A 118 -18.96 -21.10 26.58
CA TYR A 118 -19.82 -21.18 25.40
C TYR A 118 -19.77 -19.88 24.59
N ALA A 119 -19.75 -18.71 25.24
CA ALA A 119 -19.60 -17.43 24.56
C ALA A 119 -18.26 -17.30 23.82
N ILE A 120 -17.15 -17.78 24.40
CA ILE A 120 -15.83 -17.83 23.76
C ILE A 120 -15.87 -18.74 22.52
N GLU A 121 -16.48 -19.92 22.62
CA GLU A 121 -16.57 -20.87 21.50
C GLU A 121 -17.41 -20.31 20.34
N VAL A 122 -18.56 -19.71 20.64
CA VAL A 122 -19.50 -19.22 19.63
C VAL A 122 -19.07 -17.86 19.05
N LEU A 123 -18.56 -16.94 19.87
CA LEU A 123 -18.17 -15.59 19.42
C LEU A 123 -16.71 -15.51 18.97
N GLY A 124 -15.87 -16.51 19.30
CA GLY A 124 -14.46 -16.53 18.97
C GLY A 124 -14.14 -16.77 17.49
N SER A 125 -15.09 -17.29 16.71
CA SER A 125 -14.98 -17.42 15.25
C SER A 125 -15.99 -16.50 14.54
N PRO A 126 -15.57 -15.76 13.48
CA PRO A 126 -16.48 -14.93 12.70
C PRO A 126 -17.67 -15.70 12.12
N GLU A 127 -17.46 -16.95 11.66
CA GLU A 127 -18.53 -17.75 11.06
C GLU A 127 -19.56 -18.22 12.09
N THR A 128 -19.12 -18.67 13.27
CA THR A 128 -20.03 -19.13 14.33
C THR A 128 -20.80 -17.96 14.94
N ARG A 129 -20.13 -16.80 15.05
CA ARG A 129 -20.73 -15.54 15.48
C ARG A 129 -21.83 -15.10 14.53
N GLU A 130 -21.57 -15.11 13.22
CA GLU A 130 -22.57 -14.76 12.21
C GLU A 130 -23.80 -15.67 12.27
N ARG A 131 -23.60 -16.99 12.39
CA ARG A 131 -24.71 -17.95 12.53
C ARG A 131 -25.53 -17.68 13.78
N TYR A 132 -24.87 -17.37 14.89
CA TYR A 132 -25.54 -16.98 16.13
C TYR A 132 -26.34 -15.69 15.96
N ASP A 133 -25.74 -14.65 15.37
CA ASP A 133 -26.39 -13.36 15.13
C ASP A 133 -27.64 -13.51 14.25
N ARG A 134 -27.57 -14.29 13.16
CA ARG A 134 -28.71 -14.56 12.29
C ARG A 134 -29.82 -15.34 13.01
N SER A 135 -29.47 -16.32 13.83
CA SER A 135 -30.42 -17.08 14.65
C SER A 135 -31.07 -16.20 15.74
N LEU A 136 -30.30 -15.32 16.38
CA LEU A 136 -30.80 -14.41 17.38
C LEU A 136 -31.73 -13.37 16.76
N HIS A 137 -31.37 -12.83 15.59
CA HIS A 137 -32.22 -11.91 14.84
C HIS A 137 -33.56 -12.56 14.45
N SER A 138 -33.56 -13.79 13.93
CA SER A 138 -34.80 -14.49 13.56
C SER A 138 -35.70 -14.76 14.77
N GLN A 139 -35.12 -15.13 15.92
CA GLN A 139 -35.85 -15.29 17.18
C GLN A 139 -36.45 -13.98 17.69
N LEU A 140 -35.77 -12.85 17.48
CA LEU A 140 -36.27 -11.53 17.88
C LEU A 140 -37.33 -10.99 16.90
N ALA A 141 -37.24 -11.34 15.61
CA ALA A 141 -38.19 -10.92 14.59
C ALA A 141 -39.53 -11.67 14.63
N GLY A 142 -39.56 -12.90 15.16
CA GLY A 142 -40.74 -13.79 15.13
C GLY A 142 -41.77 -13.63 16.25
N LEU A 143 -41.68 -12.62 17.13
CA LEU A 143 -42.50 -12.56 18.36
C LEU A 143 -43.27 -11.23 18.48
N PRO A 144 -44.60 -11.22 18.72
CA PRO A 144 -45.36 -9.99 18.95
C PRO A 144 -44.96 -9.31 20.29
N THR A 145 -44.98 -7.98 20.31
CA THR A 145 -44.73 -7.13 21.49
C THR A 145 -45.81 -7.34 22.55
N VAL A 146 -45.42 -7.69 23.78
CA VAL A 146 -46.32 -7.79 24.93
C VAL A 146 -46.24 -6.49 25.72
N ASP A 147 -47.29 -5.67 25.67
CA ASP A 147 -47.49 -4.56 26.60
C ASP A 147 -47.87 -5.14 27.98
N VAL A 148 -47.06 -4.83 28.99
CA VAL A 148 -47.33 -5.24 30.38
C VAL A 148 -47.84 -4.01 31.16
N PRO A 149 -49.10 -3.96 31.61
CA PRO A 149 -49.58 -2.90 32.50
C PRO A 149 -49.18 -3.20 33.95
N ILE A 150 -48.70 -2.17 34.66
CA ILE A 150 -48.35 -2.20 36.09
C ILE A 150 -49.64 -1.94 36.91
N PRO A 151 -50.07 -2.82 37.82
CA PRO A 151 -51.20 -2.54 38.70
C PRO A 151 -50.77 -1.69 39.92
N THR A 152 -51.46 -0.56 40.11
CA THR A 152 -51.36 0.29 41.30
C THR A 152 -52.28 -0.19 42.43
N SER A 153 -51.79 0.03 43.64
CA SER A 153 -52.29 -0.35 44.97
C SER A 153 -53.69 0.14 45.35
N GLY A 154 -54.32 -0.59 46.29
CA GLY A 154 -55.37 -0.07 47.16
C GLY A 154 -55.25 -0.67 48.58
N PRO A 155 -55.26 0.14 49.66
CA PRO A 155 -55.37 -0.35 51.04
C PRO A 155 -56.70 0.06 51.69
N GLU A 156 -57.27 -0.83 52.50
CA GLU A 156 -58.09 -0.43 53.66
C GLU A 156 -57.87 -1.42 54.80
N PRO A 157 -57.76 -0.94 56.05
CA PRO A 157 -58.48 -1.63 57.11
C PRO A 157 -59.26 -0.69 58.02
N GLY A 158 -60.46 -1.14 58.39
CA GLY A 158 -61.34 -0.50 59.35
C GLY A 158 -60.78 -0.45 60.77
N ILE A 159 -61.12 0.62 61.48
CA ILE A 159 -60.67 0.96 62.82
C ILE A 159 -61.60 0.31 63.85
N SER A 160 -61.05 -0.51 64.76
CA SER A 160 -61.73 -0.93 65.99
C SER A 160 -60.93 -0.53 67.23
N ARG A 161 -61.56 0.34 68.06
CA ARG A 161 -61.35 0.64 69.49
C ARG A 161 -59.99 0.26 70.11
N VAL A 162 -59.15 1.27 70.25
CA VAL A 162 -57.82 1.19 70.87
C VAL A 162 -57.90 1.69 72.32
N THR A 163 -57.54 0.84 73.28
CA THR A 163 -57.43 1.14 74.72
C THR A 163 -56.32 2.16 74.98
N ALA A 164 -56.44 2.99 76.03
CA ALA A 164 -55.52 4.12 76.31
C ALA A 164 -54.01 3.77 76.39
N TRP A 165 -53.68 2.51 76.67
CA TRP A 165 -52.31 1.97 76.64
C TRP A 165 -51.75 1.82 75.22
N ALA A 166 -52.61 1.46 74.26
CA ALA A 166 -52.21 1.32 72.87
C ALA A 166 -52.06 2.69 72.17
N THR A 167 -52.73 3.75 72.61
CA THR A 167 -52.42 5.12 72.16
C THR A 167 -51.07 5.63 72.66
N ALA A 168 -50.66 5.29 73.90
CA ALA A 168 -49.33 5.66 74.40
C ALA A 168 -48.22 4.88 73.67
N GLY A 169 -48.42 3.58 73.43
CA GLY A 169 -47.52 2.77 72.60
C GLY A 169 -47.44 3.27 71.15
N LEU A 170 -48.56 3.69 70.57
CA LEU A 170 -48.61 4.24 69.21
C LEU A 170 -47.92 5.61 69.10
N LEU A 171 -47.99 6.47 70.13
CA LEU A 171 -47.27 7.74 70.14
C LEU A 171 -45.75 7.56 70.28
N ILE A 172 -45.30 6.57 71.06
CA ILE A 172 -43.88 6.21 71.15
C ILE A 172 -43.41 5.62 69.81
N LEU A 173 -44.18 4.72 69.20
CA LEU A 173 -43.89 4.20 67.86
C LEU A 173 -43.90 5.29 66.80
N ALA A 174 -44.85 6.24 66.86
CA ALA A 174 -44.92 7.37 65.93
C ALA A 174 -43.72 8.31 66.11
N GLY A 175 -43.30 8.60 67.34
CA GLY A 175 -42.09 9.37 67.63
C GLY A 175 -40.82 8.66 67.14
N LEU A 176 -40.73 7.35 67.35
CA LEU A 176 -39.63 6.52 66.85
C LEU A 176 -39.61 6.48 65.32
N TYR A 177 -40.79 6.37 64.70
CA TYR A 177 -40.96 6.38 63.25
C TYR A 177 -40.56 7.73 62.64
N ILE A 178 -40.99 8.84 63.24
CA ILE A 178 -40.58 10.19 62.82
C ILE A 178 -39.07 10.39 62.99
N ALA A 179 -38.47 9.90 64.08
CA ALA A 179 -37.02 9.98 64.28
C ALA A 179 -36.23 9.13 63.27
N ILE A 180 -36.75 7.95 62.90
CA ILE A 180 -36.17 7.08 61.86
C ILE A 180 -36.32 7.72 60.48
N GLU A 181 -37.48 8.26 60.13
CA GLU A 181 -37.73 9.02 58.90
C GLU A 181 -36.82 10.25 58.81
N TYR A 182 -36.65 10.99 59.90
CA TYR A 182 -35.76 12.16 59.91
C TYR A 182 -34.30 11.77 59.69
N LYS A 183 -33.82 10.68 60.32
CA LYS A 183 -32.47 10.13 60.08
C LYS A 183 -32.32 9.63 58.65
N LYS A 184 -33.29 8.89 58.11
CA LYS A 184 -33.28 8.47 56.69
C LYS A 184 -33.21 9.67 55.75
N SER A 185 -33.98 10.73 56.02
CA SER A 185 -33.96 11.94 55.19
C SER A 185 -32.64 12.72 55.28
N ALA A 186 -31.94 12.65 56.43
CA ALA A 186 -30.63 13.24 56.61
C ALA A 186 -29.55 12.42 55.89
N ASP A 187 -29.60 11.09 56.05
CA ASP A 187 -28.68 10.16 55.39
C ASP A 187 -28.87 10.19 53.86
N GLU A 188 -30.10 10.28 53.35
CA GLU A 188 -30.38 10.45 51.91
C GLU A 188 -29.86 11.78 51.35
N LYS A 189 -29.91 12.86 52.14
CA LYS A 189 -29.33 14.15 51.75
C LYS A 189 -27.81 14.09 51.73
N GLU A 190 -27.20 13.42 52.70
CA GLU A 190 -25.75 13.20 52.76
C GLU A 190 -25.30 12.31 51.57
N LEU A 191 -26.04 11.25 51.27
CA LEU A 191 -25.78 10.35 50.14
C LEU A 191 -25.90 11.09 48.81
N ARG A 192 -26.96 11.88 48.60
CA ARG A 192 -27.12 12.70 47.39
C ARG A 192 -26.00 13.74 47.26
N ARG A 193 -25.51 14.32 48.36
CA ARG A 193 -24.35 15.23 48.32
C ARG A 193 -23.08 14.49 47.92
N GLN A 194 -22.85 13.28 48.45
CA GLN A 194 -21.70 12.45 48.07
C GLN A 194 -21.79 11.98 46.61
N GLU A 195 -22.97 11.59 46.14
CA GLU A 195 -23.19 11.23 44.73
C GLU A 195 -22.94 12.41 43.79
N LEU A 196 -23.41 13.61 44.14
CA LEU A 196 -23.16 14.82 43.35
C LEU A 196 -21.67 15.19 43.34
N ALA A 197 -20.99 15.10 44.48
CA ALA A 197 -19.55 15.33 44.57
C ALA A 197 -18.76 14.30 43.74
N HIS A 198 -19.16 13.02 43.77
CA HIS A 198 -18.53 11.98 42.96
C HIS A 198 -18.79 12.19 41.45
N ARG A 199 -20.01 12.57 41.06
CA ARG A 199 -20.33 12.94 39.67
C ARG A 199 -19.53 14.14 39.19
N ALA A 200 -19.35 15.17 40.02
CA ALA A 200 -18.50 16.32 39.70
C ALA A 200 -17.03 15.90 39.53
N ALA A 201 -16.50 15.06 40.42
CA ALA A 201 -15.13 14.54 40.31
C ALA A 201 -14.92 13.67 39.07
N LEU A 202 -15.92 12.86 38.68
CA LEU A 202 -15.87 12.09 37.43
C LEU A 202 -15.90 13.00 36.20
N ALA A 203 -16.75 14.03 36.19
CA ALA A 203 -16.81 15.00 35.11
C ALA A 203 -15.47 15.74 34.94
N GLU A 204 -14.84 16.18 36.04
CA GLU A 204 -13.52 16.84 36.00
C GLU A 204 -12.40 15.90 35.51
N ARG A 205 -12.47 14.61 35.88
CA ARG A 205 -11.53 13.61 35.34
C ARG A 205 -11.76 13.38 33.85
N GLN A 206 -13.01 13.36 33.41
CA GLN A 206 -13.37 13.19 32.02
C GLN A 206 -12.83 14.37 31.18
N THR A 207 -13.05 15.62 31.61
CA THR A 207 -12.55 16.79 30.89
C THR A 207 -11.02 16.80 30.79
N LYS A 208 -10.30 16.44 31.86
CA LYS A 208 -8.84 16.31 31.83
C LYS A 208 -8.35 15.22 30.89
N LEU A 209 -9.10 14.12 30.76
CA LEU A 209 -8.78 13.06 29.80
C LEU A 209 -9.05 13.52 28.37
N ASP A 210 -10.15 14.22 28.14
CA ASP A 210 -10.49 14.77 26.83
C ASP A 210 -9.47 15.83 26.38
N GLU A 211 -9.02 16.70 27.28
CA GLU A 211 -7.94 17.67 27.03
C GLU A 211 -6.64 16.96 26.64
N ARG A 212 -6.20 15.96 27.41
CA ARG A 212 -4.99 15.18 27.07
C ARG A 212 -5.14 14.43 25.75
N GLN A 213 -6.33 13.91 25.44
CA GLN A 213 -6.58 13.27 24.15
C GLN A 213 -6.54 14.28 23.00
N ALA A 214 -7.05 15.50 23.20
CA ALA A 214 -6.98 16.56 22.22
C ALA A 214 -5.51 16.99 21.97
N GLU A 215 -4.72 17.16 23.03
CA GLU A 215 -3.29 17.46 22.94
C GLU A 215 -2.52 16.35 22.19
N LEU A 216 -2.77 15.08 22.53
CA LEU A 216 -2.15 13.94 21.83
C LEU A 216 -2.53 13.91 20.34
N LYS A 217 -3.80 14.17 20.01
CA LYS A 217 -4.23 14.26 18.61
C LYS A 217 -3.56 15.41 17.88
N ALA A 218 -3.43 16.58 18.51
CA ALA A 218 -2.72 17.73 17.94
C ALA A 218 -1.24 17.40 17.68
N ALA A 219 -0.55 16.81 18.67
CA ALA A 219 0.84 16.40 18.54
C ALA A 219 1.04 15.34 17.44
N MET A 220 0.14 14.37 17.31
CA MET A 220 0.20 13.39 16.21
C MET A 220 -0.02 14.03 14.84
N LEU A 221 -0.92 15.01 14.73
CA LEU A 221 -1.14 15.73 13.47
C LEU A 221 0.06 16.60 13.09
N GLU A 222 0.70 17.25 14.07
CA GLU A 222 1.91 18.03 13.86
C GLU A 222 3.08 17.14 13.42
N ALA A 223 3.29 16.00 14.10
CA ALA A 223 4.30 15.02 13.70
C ALA A 223 4.06 14.47 12.28
N ALA A 224 2.81 14.16 11.94
CA ALA A 224 2.46 13.70 10.59
C ALA A 224 2.66 14.79 9.53
N ALA A 225 2.40 16.06 9.86
CA ALA A 225 2.67 17.18 8.97
C ALA A 225 4.17 17.40 8.77
N GLU A 226 4.97 17.28 9.82
CA GLU A 226 6.43 17.38 9.73
C GLU A 226 7.03 16.23 8.92
N GLU A 227 6.55 15.01 9.11
CA GLU A 227 6.99 13.85 8.32
C GLU A 227 6.64 14.02 6.84
N ARG A 228 5.46 14.55 6.52
CA ARG A 228 5.08 14.89 5.14
C ARG A 228 6.04 15.92 4.54
N ARG A 229 6.36 17.01 5.27
CA ARG A 229 7.32 18.03 4.79
C ARG A 229 8.69 17.42 4.52
N ARG A 230 9.23 16.63 5.45
CA ARG A 230 10.51 15.94 5.24
C ARG A 230 10.48 14.99 4.04
N SER A 231 9.36 14.32 3.81
CA SER A 231 9.19 13.44 2.65
C SER A 231 9.12 14.21 1.32
N GLU A 232 8.54 15.41 1.33
CA GLU A 232 8.49 16.30 0.16
C GLU A 232 9.87 16.87 -0.14
N ASP A 233 10.58 17.36 0.88
CA ASP A 233 11.97 17.83 0.75
C ASP A 233 12.89 16.72 0.21
N ALA A 234 12.74 15.48 0.70
CA ALA A 234 13.50 14.33 0.19
C ALA A 234 13.21 14.07 -1.30
N ARG A 235 11.96 14.18 -1.73
CA ARG A 235 11.58 14.02 -3.15
C ARG A 235 12.14 15.14 -4.02
N ASP A 236 12.15 16.37 -3.52
CA ASP A 236 12.67 17.51 -4.26
C ASP A 236 14.19 17.45 -4.39
N THR A 237 14.90 17.03 -3.34
CA THR A 237 16.35 16.77 -3.45
C THR A 237 16.67 15.63 -4.41
N GLU A 238 15.86 14.56 -4.44
CA GLU A 238 16.03 13.46 -5.39
C GLU A 238 15.79 13.93 -6.85
N ARG A 239 14.78 14.78 -7.09
CA ARG A 239 14.53 15.39 -8.40
C ARG A 239 15.69 16.27 -8.84
N LEU A 240 16.21 17.13 -7.96
CA LEU A 240 17.37 17.97 -8.27
C LEU A 240 18.61 17.12 -8.59
N ALA A 241 18.84 16.05 -7.83
CA ALA A 241 19.93 15.12 -8.10
C ALA A 241 19.76 14.39 -9.44
N ALA A 242 18.54 14.01 -9.81
CA ALA A 242 18.24 13.39 -11.10
C ALA A 242 18.50 14.34 -12.27
N VAL A 243 18.08 15.61 -12.15
CA VAL A 243 18.36 16.65 -13.15
C VAL A 243 19.86 16.87 -13.31
N ALA A 244 20.60 16.99 -12.21
CA ALA A 244 22.05 17.15 -12.24
C ALA A 244 22.76 15.97 -12.95
N ARG A 245 22.31 14.73 -12.73
CA ARG A 245 22.84 13.55 -13.44
C ARG A 245 22.54 13.61 -14.95
N GLN A 246 21.35 14.07 -15.32
CA GLN A 246 20.96 14.20 -16.72
C GLN A 246 21.82 15.26 -17.44
N ASP A 247 22.06 16.40 -16.80
CA ASP A 247 22.87 17.48 -17.37
C ASP A 247 24.35 17.06 -17.49
N MET A 248 24.89 16.35 -16.50
CA MET A 248 26.23 15.76 -16.60
C MET A 248 26.33 14.75 -17.75
N ALA A 249 25.30 13.93 -17.97
CA ALA A 249 25.28 12.99 -19.09
C ALA A 249 25.20 13.72 -20.45
N ARG A 250 24.49 14.85 -20.54
CA ARG A 250 24.46 15.70 -21.74
C ARG A 250 25.85 16.29 -22.02
N LEU A 251 26.48 16.89 -21.02
CA LEU A 251 27.84 17.44 -21.14
C LEU A 251 28.86 16.38 -21.58
N GLN A 252 28.82 15.18 -21.00
CA GLN A 252 29.71 14.08 -21.43
C GLN A 252 29.45 13.64 -22.87
N ASN A 253 28.18 13.59 -23.30
CA ASN A 253 27.85 13.25 -24.68
C ASN A 253 28.30 14.32 -25.66
N ASP A 254 28.17 15.60 -25.31
CA ASP A 254 28.66 16.70 -26.12
C ASP A 254 30.19 16.69 -26.23
N LEU A 255 30.90 16.45 -25.12
CA LEU A 255 32.35 16.29 -25.12
C LEU A 255 32.80 15.11 -26.00
N ARG A 256 32.11 13.98 -25.93
CA ARG A 256 32.38 12.82 -26.80
C ARG A 256 32.14 13.14 -28.27
N ARG A 257 31.08 13.89 -28.59
CA ARG A 257 30.81 14.33 -29.96
C ARG A 257 31.88 15.27 -30.49
N GLU A 258 32.38 16.17 -29.65
CA GLU A 258 33.49 17.05 -30.02
C GLU A 258 34.78 16.26 -30.26
N GLN A 259 35.11 15.31 -29.39
CA GLN A 259 36.25 14.41 -29.60
C GLN A 259 36.12 13.61 -30.90
N GLN A 260 34.96 13.01 -31.17
CA GLN A 260 34.72 12.28 -32.42
C GLN A 260 34.86 13.18 -33.65
N LYS A 261 34.41 14.44 -33.59
CA LYS A 261 34.59 15.41 -34.69
C LYS A 261 36.06 15.74 -34.89
N GLN A 262 36.83 15.92 -33.81
CA GLN A 262 38.27 16.16 -33.90
C GLN A 262 39.00 14.95 -34.50
N ASP A 263 38.68 13.74 -34.06
CA ASP A 263 39.28 12.52 -34.58
C ASP A 263 38.97 12.33 -36.08
N GLN A 264 37.72 12.60 -36.49
CA GLN A 264 37.35 12.56 -37.90
C GLN A 264 38.11 13.62 -38.72
N ALA A 265 38.26 14.84 -38.19
CA ALA A 265 39.03 15.89 -38.85
C ALA A 265 40.50 15.47 -39.03
N GLN A 266 41.14 14.95 -37.98
CA GLN A 266 42.52 14.45 -38.04
C GLN A 266 42.67 13.31 -39.06
N GLN A 267 41.75 12.33 -39.06
CA GLN A 267 41.78 11.25 -40.05
C GLN A 267 41.62 11.77 -41.48
N THR A 268 40.80 12.80 -41.72
CA THR A 268 40.69 13.40 -43.04
C THR A 268 41.95 14.15 -43.45
N GLU A 269 42.61 14.86 -42.53
CA GLU A 269 43.90 15.50 -42.80
C GLU A 269 45.00 14.49 -43.09
N GLU A 270 45.08 13.40 -42.31
CA GLU A 270 46.04 12.33 -42.58
C GLU A 270 45.82 11.67 -43.93
N ARG A 271 44.56 11.43 -44.32
CA ARG A 271 44.21 10.90 -45.63
C ARG A 271 44.61 11.86 -46.75
N LYS A 272 44.41 13.17 -46.57
CA LYS A 272 44.86 14.19 -47.52
C LYS A 272 46.37 14.19 -47.65
N ARG A 273 47.12 14.20 -46.54
CA ARG A 273 48.59 14.14 -46.55
C ARG A 273 49.11 12.87 -47.24
N LYS A 274 48.52 11.71 -46.96
CA LYS A 274 48.88 10.45 -47.64
C LYS A 274 48.58 10.50 -49.14
N ALA A 275 47.45 11.07 -49.52
CA ALA A 275 47.10 11.25 -50.93
C ALA A 275 48.05 12.22 -51.65
N GLU A 276 48.47 13.31 -51.00
CA GLU A 276 49.45 14.26 -51.51
C GLU A 276 50.82 13.62 -51.72
N ILE A 277 51.31 12.86 -50.73
CA ILE A 277 52.57 12.11 -50.84
C ILE A 277 52.48 11.10 -51.99
N ALA A 278 51.40 10.32 -52.07
CA ALA A 278 51.21 9.36 -53.16
C ALA A 278 51.13 10.03 -54.53
N ALA A 279 50.51 11.21 -54.63
CA ALA A 279 50.44 11.99 -55.85
C ALA A 279 51.83 12.54 -56.26
N ALA A 280 52.62 13.03 -55.30
CA ALA A 280 53.99 13.48 -55.53
C ALA A 280 54.89 12.33 -56.01
N GLU A 281 54.83 11.18 -55.35
CA GLU A 281 55.56 9.98 -55.79
C GLU A 281 55.14 9.54 -57.19
N ALA A 282 53.85 9.56 -57.51
CA ALA A 282 53.35 9.22 -58.85
C ALA A 282 53.85 10.22 -59.91
N ALA A 283 53.90 11.52 -59.59
CA ALA A 283 54.46 12.54 -60.47
C ALA A 283 55.96 12.31 -60.71
N GLN A 284 56.72 11.96 -59.67
CA GLN A 284 58.14 11.65 -59.79
C GLN A 284 58.40 10.40 -60.64
N ARG A 285 57.62 9.33 -60.43
CA ARG A 285 57.69 8.13 -61.30
C ARG A 285 57.37 8.47 -62.76
N ARG A 286 56.45 9.39 -63.02
CA ARG A 286 56.15 9.85 -64.39
C ARG A 286 57.29 10.68 -64.97
N SER A 287 57.94 11.56 -64.21
CA SER A 287 59.10 12.31 -64.68
C SER A 287 60.29 11.38 -64.99
N ASP A 288 60.53 10.39 -64.13
CA ASP A 288 61.60 9.42 -64.31
C ASP A 288 61.34 8.54 -65.53
N ALA A 289 60.10 8.05 -65.69
CA ALA A 289 59.70 7.29 -66.88
C ALA A 289 59.84 8.13 -68.16
N ALA A 290 59.51 9.43 -68.12
CA ALA A 290 59.70 10.33 -69.26
C ALA A 290 61.19 10.58 -69.56
N ALA A 291 62.04 10.69 -68.53
CA ALA A 291 63.49 10.81 -68.71
C ALA A 291 64.09 9.55 -69.33
N VAL A 292 63.70 8.36 -68.87
CA VAL A 292 64.10 7.07 -69.44
C VAL A 292 63.61 6.93 -70.90
N ALA A 293 62.39 7.37 -71.20
CA ALA A 293 61.88 7.36 -72.57
C ALA A 293 62.68 8.29 -73.49
N LYS A 294 63.06 9.49 -73.03
CA LYS A 294 63.91 10.43 -73.78
C LYS A 294 65.30 9.87 -74.04
N THR A 295 65.96 9.28 -73.03
CA THR A 295 67.29 8.70 -73.22
C THR A 295 67.27 7.49 -74.16
N ARG A 296 66.21 6.66 -74.10
CA ARG A 296 65.99 5.57 -75.05
C ARG A 296 65.79 6.10 -76.48
N ALA A 297 65.01 7.17 -76.67
CA ALA A 297 64.80 7.78 -77.99
C ALA A 297 66.10 8.37 -78.57
N LEU A 298 66.89 9.08 -77.76
CA LEU A 298 68.21 9.60 -78.18
C LEU A 298 69.18 8.48 -78.58
N ARG A 299 69.24 7.38 -77.81
CA ARG A 299 70.05 6.21 -78.20
C ARG A 299 69.58 5.58 -79.51
N GLN A 300 68.27 5.48 -79.74
CA GLN A 300 67.74 5.00 -81.01
C GLN A 300 68.13 5.90 -82.19
N GLN A 301 68.10 7.22 -82.00
CA GLN A 301 68.57 8.18 -83.01
C GLN A 301 70.06 7.97 -83.32
N MET A 302 70.93 7.86 -82.30
CA MET A 302 72.37 7.59 -82.51
C MET A 302 72.65 6.25 -83.21
N ILE A 303 71.86 5.19 -82.90
CA ILE A 303 71.98 3.90 -83.60
C ILE A 303 71.61 4.06 -85.08
N ASN A 304 70.51 4.77 -85.37
CA ASN A 304 70.06 4.99 -86.74
C ASN A 304 71.06 5.84 -87.54
N GLU A 305 71.65 6.86 -86.90
CA GLU A 305 72.68 7.71 -87.51
C GLU A 305 73.99 6.93 -87.77
N ALA A 306 74.44 6.09 -86.82
CA ALA A 306 75.60 5.23 -87.02
C ALA A 306 75.40 4.22 -88.17
N LEU A 307 74.17 3.70 -88.33
CA LEU A 307 73.80 2.85 -89.47
C LEU A 307 73.81 3.64 -90.79
N ALA A 308 73.26 4.87 -90.78
CA ALA A 308 73.24 5.74 -91.97
C ALA A 308 74.65 6.13 -92.44
N ASN A 309 75.59 6.31 -91.50
CA ASN A 309 76.99 6.63 -91.78
C ASN A 309 77.84 5.40 -92.17
N GLY A 310 77.24 4.22 -92.32
CA GLY A 310 77.93 3.01 -92.78
C GLY A 310 78.84 2.34 -91.75
N ASN A 311 78.62 2.58 -90.44
CA ASN A 311 79.46 2.04 -89.37
C ASN A 311 78.71 0.98 -88.50
N PRO A 312 78.54 -0.26 -88.99
CA PRO A 312 77.68 -1.26 -88.36
C PRO A 312 78.21 -1.80 -87.02
N GLU A 313 79.54 -1.79 -86.82
CA GLU A 313 80.18 -2.16 -85.55
C GLU A 313 79.78 -1.22 -84.42
N GLN A 314 79.73 0.09 -84.71
CA GLN A 314 79.33 1.11 -83.74
C GLN A 314 77.84 0.98 -83.37
N ALA A 315 76.98 0.68 -84.35
CA ALA A 315 75.56 0.41 -84.11
C ALA A 315 75.33 -0.86 -83.25
N ARG A 316 76.13 -1.92 -83.44
CA ARG A 316 76.08 -3.14 -82.62
C ARG A 316 76.46 -2.88 -81.16
N ARG A 317 77.53 -2.10 -80.92
CA ARG A 317 77.95 -1.72 -79.56
C ARG A 317 76.89 -0.88 -78.83
N LEU A 318 76.24 0.06 -79.54
CA LEU A 318 75.17 0.88 -78.97
C LEU A 318 73.91 0.05 -78.64
N ARG A 319 73.59 -0.97 -79.44
CA ARG A 319 72.48 -1.90 -79.13
C ARG A 319 72.77 -2.80 -77.92
N THR A 320 73.98 -3.36 -77.80
CA THR A 320 74.33 -4.18 -76.63
C THR A 320 74.36 -3.37 -75.34
N GLN A 321 74.76 -2.09 -75.40
CA GLN A 321 74.65 -1.18 -74.26
C GLN A 321 73.19 -0.82 -73.90
N GLN A 322 72.27 -0.88 -74.86
CA GLN A 322 70.84 -0.61 -74.61
C GLN A 322 70.15 -1.75 -73.86
N THR A 323 70.60 -3.00 -74.01
CA THR A 323 70.02 -4.17 -73.32
C THR A 323 70.49 -4.32 -71.88
N LEU A 324 71.54 -3.60 -71.48
CA LEU A 324 72.13 -3.67 -70.12
C LEU A 324 71.53 -2.66 -69.13
N TYR A 325 70.60 -1.80 -69.56
CA TYR A 325 69.95 -0.74 -68.77
C TYR A 325 68.42 -0.80 -68.95
#